data_AF-A0A9N9WZC0-F1
#
_entry.id   AF-A0A9N9WZC0-F1
#
_cell.length_a   1.000
_cell.length_b   1.000
_cell.length_c   1.000
_cell.angle_alpha   90.00
_cell.angle_beta   90.00
_cell.angle_gamma   90.00
#
_symmetry.space_group_name_H-M   'P 1'
#
loop_
_entity.id
_entity.type
_entity.pdbx_description
1 polymer ?
#
loop_
_entity_poly.entity_id
_entity_poly.type
_entity_poly.pdbx_seq_one_letter_code
_entity_poly.pdbx_strand_id
1 'polypeptide(L)'
;MHLKRFSQTEEFSEKLNTIVDFPLIGLYMSLYAAEDIVPCPYNLYAMSNHSGTTYSGHYTAYCGHLYTKIWHEYNDSLVSSMSSSSLVSGDAFILFNKPEADLKYEQRDGDSVKGNCSVADPCTLCTVHYSADNHDMFNTVVEKQKTQVYPVPAAHSAPVQN
;
A
#
# COMPACT_ATOMS: atom_id res chain seq x y z
N MET A 1 -2.63 7.82 0.52
CA MET A 1 -2.81 8.87 -0.51
C MET A 1 -4.27 9.29 -0.51
N HIS A 2 -4.57 10.59 -0.58
CA HIS A 2 -5.93 11.13 -0.65
C HIS A 2 -6.16 11.74 -2.04
N LEU A 3 -7.21 11.30 -2.73
CA LEU A 3 -7.62 11.87 -4.01
C LEU A 3 -8.58 13.03 -3.72
N LYS A 4 -8.13 14.27 -3.97
CA LYS A 4 -8.93 15.48 -3.72
C LYS A 4 -10.08 15.57 -4.73
N ARG A 5 -11.20 14.91 -4.41
CA ARG A 5 -12.39 14.84 -5.27
C ARG A 5 -13.43 15.90 -4.98
N PHE A 6 -13.52 16.37 -3.75
CA PHE A 6 -14.51 17.37 -3.38
C PHE A 6 -13.97 18.78 -3.61
N SER A 7 -14.77 19.57 -4.32
CA SER A 7 -14.56 20.99 -4.53
C SER A 7 -15.80 21.71 -4.05
N GLN A 8 -15.61 22.68 -3.16
CA GLN A 8 -16.69 23.50 -2.62
C GLN A 8 -16.34 24.98 -2.83
N THR A 9 -17.24 25.70 -3.46
CA THR A 9 -17.27 27.15 -3.55
C THR A 9 -18.51 27.68 -2.84
N GLU A 10 -18.67 29.01 -2.77
CA GLU A 10 -19.87 29.61 -2.16
C GLU A 10 -21.16 29.26 -2.92
N GLU A 11 -21.04 28.97 -4.22
CA GLU A 11 -22.18 28.78 -5.13
C GLU A 11 -22.43 27.32 -5.50
N PHE A 12 -21.39 26.47 -5.50
CA PHE A 12 -21.50 25.08 -5.92
C PHE A 12 -20.62 24.14 -5.08
N SER A 13 -21.07 22.90 -4.97
CA SER A 13 -20.30 21.80 -4.39
C SER A 13 -20.35 20.63 -5.35
N GLU A 14 -19.20 20.12 -5.74
CA GLU A 14 -19.08 19.04 -6.72
C GLU A 14 -18.11 17.95 -6.28
N LYS A 15 -18.36 16.74 -6.76
CA LYS A 15 -17.47 15.59 -6.64
C LYS A 15 -16.92 15.26 -8.02
N LEU A 16 -15.60 15.24 -8.14
CA LEU A 16 -14.90 14.72 -9.32
C LEU A 16 -14.98 13.19 -9.35
N ASN A 17 -15.64 12.64 -10.36
CA ASN A 17 -15.77 11.19 -10.59
C ASN A 17 -14.70 10.63 -11.54
N THR A 18 -13.65 11.40 -11.85
CA THR A 18 -12.55 10.97 -12.73
C THR A 18 -11.93 9.67 -12.21
N ILE A 19 -11.78 8.69 -13.10
CA ILE A 19 -11.07 7.45 -12.77
C ILE A 19 -9.58 7.80 -12.72
N VAL A 20 -8.96 7.56 -11.57
CA VAL A 20 -7.51 7.67 -11.39
C VAL A 20 -6.96 6.26 -11.45
N ASP A 21 -6.09 6.00 -12.41
CA ASP A 21 -5.41 4.71 -12.50
C ASP A 21 -4.29 4.64 -11.46
N PHE A 22 -4.19 3.52 -10.75
CA PHE A 22 -3.16 3.29 -9.73
C PHE A 22 -2.81 1.80 -9.63
N PRO A 23 -1.52 1.48 -9.43
CA PRO A 23 -1.10 0.10 -9.26
C PRO A 23 -1.58 -0.47 -7.91
N LEU A 24 -2.08 -1.70 -7.93
CA LEU A 24 -2.40 -2.45 -6.70
C LEU A 24 -1.13 -3.00 -6.03
N ILE A 25 -0.10 -3.29 -6.82
CA ILE A 25 1.19 -3.85 -6.41
C ILE A 25 2.27 -3.03 -7.11
N GLY A 26 3.35 -2.69 -6.39
CA GLY A 26 4.52 -2.06 -7.00
C GLY A 26 4.37 -0.57 -7.29
N LEU A 27 3.82 0.21 -6.35
CA LEU A 27 3.86 1.67 -6.42
C LEU A 27 5.24 2.21 -6.02
N TYR A 28 6.03 2.67 -6.99
CA TYR A 28 7.36 3.22 -6.75
C TYR A 28 7.31 4.73 -6.46
N MET A 29 7.10 5.09 -5.19
CA MET A 29 7.11 6.51 -4.77
C MET A 29 8.51 7.15 -4.81
N SER A 30 9.59 6.35 -4.83
CA SER A 30 10.97 6.83 -4.92
C SER A 30 11.21 7.66 -6.20
N LEU A 31 10.45 7.41 -7.27
CA LEU A 31 10.52 8.19 -8.51
C LEU A 31 10.11 9.66 -8.37
N TYR A 32 9.42 9.99 -7.28
CA TYR A 32 8.91 11.34 -7.00
C TYR A 32 9.58 11.97 -5.76
N ALA A 33 10.60 11.32 -5.21
CA ALA A 33 11.34 11.83 -4.07
C ALA A 33 12.35 12.91 -4.49
N ALA A 34 12.64 13.84 -3.58
CA ALA A 34 13.63 14.89 -3.82
C ALA A 34 15.09 14.38 -3.75
N GLU A 35 15.30 13.30 -2.99
CA GLU A 35 16.61 12.66 -2.82
C GLU A 35 16.59 11.27 -3.46
N ASP A 36 17.77 10.76 -3.82
CA ASP A 36 17.92 9.40 -4.32
C ASP A 36 17.68 8.40 -3.18
N ILE A 37 16.45 7.96 -3.10
CA ILE A 37 15.94 7.07 -2.07
C ILE A 37 15.99 5.63 -2.59
N VAL A 38 16.33 4.69 -1.70
CA VAL A 38 16.28 3.26 -2.02
C VAL A 38 14.87 2.90 -2.51
N PRO A 39 14.74 2.26 -3.69
CA PRO A 39 13.45 1.83 -4.20
C PRO A 39 12.72 0.99 -3.17
N CYS A 40 11.59 1.50 -2.70
CA CYS A 40 10.69 0.84 -1.79
C CYS A 40 9.31 0.81 -2.47
N PRO A 41 8.95 -0.28 -3.16
CA PRO A 41 7.62 -0.40 -3.72
C PRO A 41 6.57 -0.47 -2.61
N TYR A 42 5.42 0.15 -2.87
CA TYR A 42 4.28 0.08 -1.98
C TYR A 42 3.16 -0.72 -2.63
N ASN A 43 2.51 -1.57 -1.84
CA ASN A 43 1.36 -2.37 -2.26
C ASN A 43 0.09 -1.81 -1.59
N LEU A 44 -0.97 -1.67 -2.38
CA LEU A 44 -2.28 -1.28 -1.89
C LEU A 44 -2.82 -2.42 -1.01
N TYR A 45 -3.28 -2.09 0.20
CA TYR A 45 -3.87 -3.07 1.11
C TYR A 45 -5.26 -2.69 1.59
N ALA A 46 -5.62 -1.41 1.50
CA ALA A 46 -6.98 -0.96 1.75
C ALA A 46 -7.31 0.31 0.95
N MET A 47 -8.60 0.56 0.80
CA MET A 47 -9.15 1.73 0.13
C MET A 47 -10.43 2.17 0.84
N SER A 48 -10.62 3.47 0.98
CA SER A 48 -11.93 4.05 1.25
C SER A 48 -12.52 4.54 -0.06
N ASN A 49 -13.77 4.17 -0.31
CA ASN A 49 -14.55 4.61 -1.44
C ASN A 49 -15.64 5.57 -0.96
N HIS A 50 -16.05 6.48 -1.83
CA HIS A 50 -17.20 7.33 -1.60
C HIS A 50 -18.06 7.33 -2.84
N SER A 51 -19.28 6.82 -2.77
CA SER A 51 -20.28 6.91 -3.83
C SER A 51 -21.25 8.09 -3.58
N GLY A 52 -21.92 8.55 -4.62
CA GLY A 52 -22.87 9.68 -4.52
C GLY A 52 -22.22 11.05 -4.66
N THR A 53 -22.86 12.06 -4.07
CA THR A 53 -22.55 13.50 -4.21
C THR A 53 -21.90 14.06 -2.96
N THR A 54 -21.48 15.32 -2.99
CA THR A 54 -20.96 16.03 -1.81
C THR A 54 -21.99 16.26 -0.72
N TYR A 55 -23.29 16.25 -1.04
CA TYR A 55 -24.38 16.48 -0.09
C TYR A 55 -24.98 15.19 0.48
N SER A 56 -24.93 14.11 -0.31
CA SER A 56 -25.47 12.80 0.05
C SER A 56 -24.64 11.75 -0.66
N GLY A 57 -23.93 10.95 0.13
CA GLY A 57 -23.04 9.91 -0.34
C GLY A 57 -22.86 8.82 0.71
N HIS A 58 -22.17 7.77 0.32
CA HIS A 58 -21.96 6.60 1.16
C HIS A 58 -20.50 6.15 1.11
N TYR A 59 -19.92 5.87 2.27
CA TYR A 59 -18.54 5.40 2.36
C TYR A 59 -18.53 3.88 2.52
N THR A 60 -17.74 3.22 1.70
CA THR A 60 -17.41 1.79 1.86
C THR A 60 -15.90 1.62 1.95
N ALA A 61 -15.44 0.47 2.44
CA ALA A 61 -14.03 0.15 2.50
C ALA A 61 -13.72 -1.14 1.73
N TYR A 62 -12.67 -1.11 0.92
CA TYR A 62 -12.13 -2.32 0.30
C TYR A 62 -10.85 -2.70 1.04
N CYS A 63 -10.75 -3.94 1.55
CA CYS A 63 -9.57 -4.41 2.24
C CYS A 63 -9.07 -5.72 1.63
N GLY A 64 -7.78 -5.74 1.29
CA GLY A 64 -7.10 -6.92 0.79
C GLY A 64 -6.63 -7.79 1.95
N HIS A 65 -7.09 -9.04 2.01
CA HIS A 65 -6.66 -9.96 3.05
C HIS A 65 -5.15 -10.27 2.90
N LEU A 66 -4.40 -10.14 4.00
CA LEU A 66 -2.93 -10.13 3.98
C LEU A 66 -2.31 -11.41 3.42
N TYR A 67 -2.94 -12.56 3.69
CA TYR A 67 -2.42 -13.88 3.33
C TYR A 67 -2.99 -14.38 2.01
N THR A 68 -4.32 -14.49 1.92
CA THR A 68 -5.02 -14.99 0.72
C THR A 68 -5.02 -14.04 -0.46
N LYS A 69 -4.70 -12.75 -0.25
CA LYS A 69 -4.77 -11.67 -1.27
C LYS A 69 -6.16 -11.45 -1.87
N ILE A 70 -7.20 -12.03 -1.25
CA ILE A 70 -8.60 -11.83 -1.65
C ILE A 70 -9.08 -10.49 -1.10
N TRP A 71 -9.73 -9.71 -1.95
CA TRP A 71 -10.32 -8.44 -1.57
C TRP A 71 -11.74 -8.63 -1.07
N HIS A 72 -12.12 -7.82 -0.09
CA HIS A 72 -13.48 -7.76 0.43
C HIS A 72 -13.96 -6.31 0.45
N GLU A 73 -15.22 -6.13 0.12
CA GLU A 73 -15.96 -4.90 0.38
C GLU A 73 -16.61 -4.98 1.76
N TYR A 74 -16.42 -3.92 2.53
CA TYR A 74 -17.05 -3.65 3.81
C TYR A 74 -18.02 -2.49 3.61
N ASN A 75 -19.31 -2.81 3.64
CA ASN A 75 -20.41 -1.89 3.47
C ASN A 75 -21.27 -1.95 4.75
N ASP A 76 -20.95 -1.09 5.71
CA ASP A 76 -21.50 -1.09 7.07
C ASP A 76 -21.41 -2.48 7.74
N SER A 77 -22.55 -3.14 7.94
CA SER A 77 -22.62 -4.47 8.55
C SER A 77 -22.43 -5.62 7.56
N LEU A 78 -22.31 -5.32 6.27
CA LEU A 78 -22.21 -6.31 5.20
C LEU A 78 -20.76 -6.45 4.73
N VAL A 79 -20.33 -7.70 4.58
CA VAL A 79 -19.01 -8.05 4.03
C VAL A 79 -19.20 -8.98 2.85
N SER A 80 -18.60 -8.65 1.72
CA SER A 80 -18.68 -9.45 0.49
C SER A 80 -17.29 -9.57 -0.14
N SER A 81 -16.98 -10.73 -0.74
CA SER A 81 -15.74 -10.88 -1.52
C SER A 81 -15.86 -10.13 -2.85
N MET A 82 -14.75 -9.59 -3.34
CA MET A 82 -14.70 -8.81 -4.57
C MET A 82 -13.47 -9.17 -5.41
N SER A 83 -13.54 -8.95 -6.73
CA SER A 83 -12.39 -9.14 -7.62
C SER A 83 -11.48 -7.91 -7.60
N SER A 84 -10.19 -8.14 -7.83
CA SER A 84 -9.20 -7.06 -7.95
C SER A 84 -9.48 -6.11 -9.11
N SER A 85 -10.12 -6.59 -10.17
CA SER A 85 -10.51 -5.79 -11.34
C SER A 85 -11.52 -4.69 -11.03
N SER A 86 -12.27 -4.82 -9.93
CA SER A 86 -13.30 -3.86 -9.52
C SER A 86 -12.80 -2.78 -8.57
N LEU A 87 -11.52 -2.82 -8.18
CA LEU A 87 -10.94 -1.87 -7.22
C LEU A 87 -10.73 -0.48 -7.81
N VAL A 88 -10.39 -0.39 -9.11
CA VAL A 88 -10.13 0.89 -9.76
C VAL A 88 -11.45 1.48 -10.25
N SER A 89 -11.91 2.53 -9.58
CA SER A 89 -13.19 3.20 -9.90
C SER A 89 -13.13 4.70 -9.65
N GLY A 90 -14.13 5.43 -10.15
CA GLY A 90 -14.31 6.86 -9.86
C GLY A 90 -14.67 7.15 -8.39
N ASP A 91 -15.02 6.13 -7.61
CA ASP A 91 -15.38 6.26 -6.19
C ASP A 91 -14.19 6.11 -5.25
N ALA A 92 -13.05 5.59 -5.73
CA ALA A 92 -11.83 5.49 -4.94
C ALA A 92 -11.43 6.85 -4.37
N PHE A 93 -11.35 6.99 -3.04
CA PHE A 93 -11.19 8.28 -2.36
C PHE A 93 -9.88 8.36 -1.58
N ILE A 94 -9.61 7.39 -0.71
CA ILE A 94 -8.36 7.28 0.03
C ILE A 94 -7.74 5.92 -0.24
N LEU A 95 -6.46 5.92 -0.63
CA LEU A 95 -5.67 4.74 -0.91
C LEU A 95 -4.69 4.49 0.23
N PHE A 96 -4.76 3.32 0.86
CA PHE A 96 -3.85 2.90 1.92
C PHE A 96 -2.84 1.91 1.34
N ASN A 97 -1.60 2.38 1.22
CA ASN A 97 -0.50 1.60 0.71
C ASN A 97 0.50 1.33 1.82
N LYS A 98 1.12 0.16 1.79
CA LYS A 98 2.17 -0.23 2.72
C LYS A 98 3.43 -0.61 1.94
N PRO A 99 4.62 -0.37 2.50
CA PRO A 99 5.85 -0.92 1.94
C PRO A 99 5.73 -2.42 1.74
N GLU A 100 6.31 -2.91 0.66
CA GLU A 100 6.49 -4.33 0.46
C GLU A 100 7.51 -4.89 1.48
N ALA A 101 7.12 -5.97 2.16
CA ALA A 101 8.00 -6.70 3.05
C ALA A 101 8.72 -7.78 2.24
N ASP A 102 10.05 -7.78 2.32
CA ASP A 102 10.91 -8.76 1.68
C ASP A 102 11.26 -9.86 2.69
N LEU A 103 10.58 -11.00 2.59
CA LEU A 103 10.89 -12.21 3.38
C LEU A 103 12.20 -12.79 2.88
N LYS A 104 13.25 -12.80 3.71
CA LYS A 104 14.54 -13.38 3.30
C LYS A 104 14.56 -14.88 3.51
N TYR A 105 14.10 -15.34 4.67
CA TYR A 105 13.95 -16.76 4.96
C TYR A 105 12.90 -17.01 6.04
N GLU A 106 12.32 -18.22 6.00
CA GLU A 106 11.53 -18.79 7.07
C GLU A 106 11.82 -20.28 7.14
N GLN A 107 12.12 -20.77 8.34
CA GLN A 107 12.32 -22.18 8.65
C GLN A 107 11.26 -22.62 9.66
N ARG A 108 10.66 -23.77 9.40
CA ARG A 108 9.66 -24.40 10.28
C ARG A 108 10.12 -25.79 10.68
N ASP A 109 9.98 -26.11 11.96
CA ASP A 109 10.21 -27.45 12.51
C ASP A 109 9.12 -27.76 13.56
N GLY A 110 8.13 -28.54 13.14
CA GLY A 110 6.89 -28.72 13.91
C GLY A 110 6.18 -27.39 14.16
N ASP A 111 5.94 -27.10 15.44
CA ASP A 111 5.33 -25.83 15.89
C ASP A 111 6.33 -24.68 15.98
N SER A 112 7.63 -24.96 15.81
CA SER A 112 8.67 -23.94 15.88
C SER A 112 8.84 -23.23 14.53
N VAL A 113 8.95 -21.91 14.56
CA VAL A 113 9.23 -21.07 13.38
C VAL A 113 10.37 -20.11 13.69
N LYS A 114 11.29 -19.92 12.74
CA LYS A 114 12.31 -18.87 12.78
C LYS A 114 12.42 -18.26 11.41
N GLY A 115 12.51 -16.94 11.34
CA GLY A 115 12.60 -16.25 10.07
C GLY A 115 13.06 -14.82 10.23
N ASN A 116 13.25 -14.17 9.09
CA ASN A 116 13.33 -12.71 9.08
C ASN A 116 12.72 -12.13 7.80
N CYS A 117 12.27 -10.89 7.94
CA CYS A 117 11.84 -10.07 6.82
C CYS A 117 12.44 -8.68 6.95
N SER A 118 12.64 -8.02 5.81
CA SER A 118 13.07 -6.63 5.76
C SER A 118 11.97 -5.78 5.15
N VAL A 119 11.73 -4.62 5.73
CA VAL A 119 10.83 -3.60 5.21
C VAL A 119 11.64 -2.34 4.99
N ALA A 120 11.69 -1.88 3.75
CA ALA A 120 12.28 -0.60 3.44
C ALA A 120 11.26 0.52 3.73
N ASP A 121 11.74 1.61 4.27
CA ASP A 121 11.13 2.92 4.15
C ASP A 121 12.15 3.86 3.47
N PRO A 122 11.73 5.05 3.02
CA PRO A 122 12.60 5.93 2.25
C PRO A 122 13.98 6.22 2.87
N CYS A 123 14.12 6.15 4.20
CA CYS A 123 15.35 6.52 4.89
C CYS A 123 15.95 5.38 5.73
N THR A 124 15.22 4.28 5.88
CA THR A 124 15.54 3.22 6.82
C THR A 124 15.22 1.86 6.23
N LEU A 125 16.14 0.91 6.39
CA LEU A 125 15.84 -0.51 6.25
C LEU A 125 15.57 -1.09 7.64
N CYS A 126 14.36 -1.59 7.87
CA CYS A 126 13.98 -2.30 9.09
C CYS A 126 14.01 -3.80 8.84
N THR A 127 14.91 -4.54 9.50
CA THR A 127 14.91 -6.01 9.47
C THR A 127 14.31 -6.54 10.76
N VAL A 128 13.31 -7.40 10.64
CA VAL A 128 12.62 -8.03 11.75
C VAL A 128 13.03 -9.49 11.79
N HIS A 129 13.76 -9.89 12.82
CA HIS A 129 14.05 -11.28 13.12
C HIS A 129 12.99 -11.79 14.08
N TYR A 130 12.30 -12.86 13.72
CA TYR A 130 11.25 -13.45 14.54
C TYR A 130 11.51 -14.94 14.78
N SER A 131 11.12 -15.40 15.96
CA SER A 131 11.10 -16.81 16.31
C SER A 131 9.90 -17.12 17.18
N ALA A 132 9.28 -18.28 17.00
CA ALA A 132 8.31 -18.80 17.93
C ALA A 132 8.56 -20.29 18.19
N ASP A 133 8.49 -20.73 19.44
CA ASP A 133 8.46 -22.14 19.83
C ASP A 133 7.69 -22.34 21.15
N ASN A 134 7.51 -23.59 21.57
CA ASN A 134 6.74 -23.94 22.76
C ASN A 134 7.43 -23.57 24.08
N HIS A 135 8.74 -23.26 24.06
CA HIS A 135 9.50 -22.95 25.26
C HIS A 135 9.65 -21.43 25.46
N ASP A 136 10.07 -20.74 24.41
CA ASP A 136 10.41 -19.31 24.42
C ASP A 136 9.27 -18.43 23.88
N MET A 137 8.13 -19.04 23.52
CA MET A 137 6.97 -18.35 22.90
C MET A 137 7.42 -17.49 21.71
N PHE A 138 6.73 -16.38 21.43
CA PHE A 138 7.05 -15.47 20.34
C PHE A 138 8.10 -14.43 20.77
N ASN A 139 9.21 -14.39 20.04
CA ASN A 139 10.26 -13.39 20.18
C ASN A 139 10.45 -12.62 18.88
N THR A 140 10.80 -11.33 19.01
CA THR A 140 11.08 -10.46 17.86
C THR A 140 12.19 -9.47 18.19
N VAL A 141 13.16 -9.34 17.28
CA VAL A 141 14.22 -8.34 17.32
C VAL A 141 14.15 -7.50 16.06
N VAL A 142 14.11 -6.18 16.22
CA VAL A 142 14.04 -5.23 15.09
C VAL A 142 15.37 -4.49 14.98
N GLU A 143 16.04 -4.65 13.84
CA GLU A 143 17.25 -3.92 13.48
C GLU A 143 16.90 -2.83 12.49
N LYS A 144 17.33 -1.59 12.75
CA LYS A 144 17.13 -0.45 11.87
C LYS A 144 18.47 0.04 11.33
N GLN A 145 18.60 0.08 10.02
CA GLN A 145 19.78 0.63 9.34
C GLN A 145 19.35 1.86 8.56
N LYS A 146 20.04 2.99 8.77
CA LYS A 146 19.82 4.19 7.96
C LYS A 146 20.43 3.94 6.59
N THR A 147 19.61 3.96 5.54
CA THR A 147 20.08 3.68 4.19
C THR A 147 20.79 4.91 3.64
N GLN A 148 22.07 4.79 3.24
CA GLN A 148 22.74 5.87 2.51
C GLN A 148 22.27 5.89 1.06
N VAL A 149 21.93 7.09 0.61
CA VAL A 149 21.56 7.52 -0.75
C VAL A 149 22.47 6.84 -1.79
N TYR A 150 21.93 5.99 -2.67
CA TYR A 150 22.69 5.49 -3.82
C TYR A 150 22.52 6.45 -4.99
N PRO A 151 23.58 6.88 -5.69
CA PRO A 151 23.46 7.74 -6.87
C PRO A 151 22.79 6.97 -8.03
N VAL A 152 21.82 7.60 -8.69
CA VAL A 152 21.10 7.03 -9.85
C VAL A 152 21.99 7.02 -11.11
N PRO A 153 22.04 5.93 -11.91
CA PRO A 153 22.55 5.97 -13.28
C PRO A 153 21.61 6.81 -14.16
N ALA A 154 22.16 7.74 -14.93
CA ALA A 154 21.44 8.72 -15.74
C ALA A 154 20.15 8.19 -16.41
N ALA A 155 19.05 8.90 -16.19
CA ALA A 155 17.75 8.63 -16.78
C ALA A 155 17.86 8.55 -18.32
N HIS A 156 17.43 7.43 -18.89
CA HIS A 156 17.18 7.34 -20.33
C HIS A 156 15.89 8.12 -20.62
N SER A 157 16.04 9.24 -21.32
CA SER A 157 14.93 10.01 -21.88
C SER A 157 14.11 9.12 -22.82
N ALA A 158 12.84 8.91 -22.50
CA ALA A 158 11.89 8.31 -23.43
C ALA A 158 11.63 9.29 -24.60
N PRO A 159 11.54 8.81 -25.86
CA PRO A 159 11.33 9.66 -27.01
C PRO A 159 9.91 10.23 -27.01
N VAL A 160 9.79 11.54 -27.24
CA VAL A 160 8.53 12.22 -27.53
C VAL A 160 8.02 11.71 -28.89
N GLN A 161 6.82 11.13 -28.93
CA GLN A 161 6.12 10.88 -30.19
C GLN A 161 5.30 12.13 -30.54
N ASN A 162 5.53 12.63 -31.76
CA ASN A 162 4.81 13.73 -32.40
C ASN A 162 3.41 13.30 -32.89
#